data_AF-A0A661TCF3-F1
#
_entry.id   AF-A0A661TCF3-F1
#
_cell.length_a   1.000
_cell.length_b   1.000
_cell.length_c   1.000
_cell.angle_alpha   90.00
_cell.angle_beta   90.00
_cell.angle_gamma   90.00
#
_symmetry.space_group_name_H-M   'P 1'
#
loop_
_entity.id
_entity.type
_entity.pdbx_description
1 polymer ?
#
loop_
_entity_poly.entity_id
_entity_poly.type
_entity_poly.pdbx_seq_one_letter_code
_entity_poly.pdbx_strand_id
1 'polypeptide(L)' 'MPLKEKIEEALLKIRPSLQADGGDVQLVDVDAEGLVRVKLMGACGGCPMSQMT' A
#
# COMPACT_ATOMS: atom_id res chain seq x y z
N MET A 1 -3.05 -21.97 0.32
CA MET A 1 -2.94 -20.62 0.91
C MET A 1 -3.23 -19.62 -0.20
N PRO A 2 -4.35 -18.89 -0.16
CA PRO A 2 -4.70 -17.92 -1.18
C PRO A 2 -3.67 -16.78 -1.19
N LEU A 3 -3.19 -16.39 -2.38
CA LEU A 3 -2.17 -15.34 -2.56
C LEU A 3 -2.56 -14.01 -1.87
N LYS A 4 -3.86 -13.73 -1.82
CA LYS A 4 -4.44 -12.54 -1.19
C LYS A 4 -4.08 -12.41 0.30
N GLU A 5 -4.12 -13.52 1.05
CA GLU A 5 -3.86 -13.53 2.50
C GLU A 5 -2.39 -13.17 2.80
N LYS A 6 -1.45 -13.70 2.00
CA LYS A 6 -0.02 -13.33 2.07
C LYS A 6 0.21 -11.85 1.76
N ILE A 7 -0.53 -11.30 0.81
CA ILE A 7 -0.43 -9.88 0.44
C ILE A 7 -0.98 -9.03 1.59
N GLU A 8 -2.10 -9.40 2.19
CA GLU A 8 -2.68 -8.69 3.33
C GLU A 8 -1.76 -8.70 4.56
N GLU A 9 -1.15 -9.85 4.88
CA GLU A 9 -0.14 -9.92 5.95
C GLU A 9 1.08 -9.04 5.69
N ALA A 10 1.54 -8.98 4.44
CA ALA A 10 2.64 -8.09 4.06
C ALA A 10 2.22 -6.62 4.20
N LEU A 11 1.03 -6.25 3.69
CA LEU A 11 0.48 -4.89 3.79
C LEU A 11 0.29 -4.47 5.25
N LEU A 12 -0.12 -5.37 6.14
CA LEU A 12 -0.24 -5.08 7.58
C LEU A 12 1.09 -4.71 8.23
N LYS A 13 2.22 -5.25 7.76
CA LYS A 13 3.55 -4.93 8.30
C LYS A 13 4.05 -3.56 7.86
N ILE A 14 3.69 -3.10 6.66
CA ILE A 14 4.11 -1.78 6.13
C ILE A 14 3.13 -0.64 6.47
N ARG A 15 1.87 -0.94 6.76
CA ARG A 15 0.87 0.04 7.23
C ARG A 15 1.33 0.95 8.35
N PRO A 16 1.92 0.47 9.47
CA PRO A 16 2.35 1.37 10.55
C PRO A 16 3.40 2.38 10.09
N SER A 17 4.33 1.99 9.20
CA SER A 17 5.30 2.92 8.62
C SER A 17 4.59 3.94 7.73
N LEU A 18 3.72 3.48 6.82
CA LEU A 18 2.95 4.37 5.94
C LEU A 18 2.09 5.36 6.74
N GLN A 19 1.47 4.93 7.84
CA GLN A 19 0.69 5.77 8.74
C GLN A 19 1.55 6.77 9.52
N ALA A 20 2.77 6.39 9.92
CA ALA A 20 3.73 7.29 10.53
C ALA A 20 4.16 8.42 9.55
N ASP A 21 4.27 8.09 8.26
CA ASP A 21 4.47 9.06 7.17
C ASP A 21 3.17 9.82 6.79
N GLY A 22 2.05 9.61 7.49
CA GLY A 22 0.77 10.27 7.24
C GLY A 22 0.00 9.72 6.03
N GLY A 23 0.41 8.58 5.49
CA GLY A 23 -0.24 7.83 4.43
C GLY A 23 -0.98 6.58 4.93
N ASP A 24 -1.57 5.84 4.00
CA ASP A 24 -2.14 4.51 4.20
C ASP A 24 -2.15 3.76 2.85
N VAL A 25 -2.38 2.45 2.87
CA VAL A 25 -2.47 1.62 1.67
C VAL A 25 -3.65 0.67 1.76
N GLN A 26 -4.40 0.61 0.68
CA GLN A 26 -5.55 -0.29 0.54
C GLN A 26 -5.37 -1.21 -0.66
N LEU A 27 -5.58 -2.50 -0.45
CA LEU A 27 -5.60 -3.48 -1.53
C LEU A 27 -6.90 -3.30 -2.33
N VAL A 28 -6.77 -3.04 -3.63
CA VAL A 28 -7.90 -2.86 -4.55
C VAL A 28 -8.23 -4.16 -5.24
N ASP A 29 -7.23 -4.79 -5.84
CA ASP A 29 -7.43 -6.01 -6.62
C ASP A 29 -6.15 -6.85 -6.70
N VAL A 30 -6.30 -8.14 -6.99
CA VAL A 30 -5.21 -9.08 -7.23
C VAL A 30 -5.61 -9.97 -8.40
N ASP A 31 -4.97 -9.75 -9.54
CA ASP A 31 -5.20 -10.54 -10.75
C ASP A 31 -4.64 -11.97 -10.60
N ALA A 32 -5.18 -12.90 -11.40
CA ALA A 32 -4.73 -14.30 -11.42
C ALA A 32 -3.26 -14.48 -11.85
N GLU A 33 -2.70 -13.49 -12.54
CA GLU A 33 -1.29 -13.42 -12.94
C GLU A 33 -0.38 -12.89 -11.83
N GLY A 34 -0.94 -12.52 -10.66
CA GLY A 34 -0.20 -11.99 -9.52
C GLY A 34 0.02 -10.47 -9.54
N LEU A 35 -0.64 -9.74 -10.44
CA LEU A 35 -0.61 -8.29 -10.44
C LEU A 35 -1.45 -7.74 -9.28
N VAL A 36 -0.81 -6.96 -8.40
CA VAL A 36 -1.46 -6.40 -7.21
C VAL A 36 -1.74 -4.93 -7.43
N ARG A 37 -3.01 -4.54 -7.39
CA ARG A 37 -3.43 -3.15 -7.48
C ARG A 37 -3.69 -2.62 -6.08
N VAL A 38 -2.97 -1.58 -5.70
CA VAL A 38 -3.14 -0.89 -4.42
C VAL A 38 -3.49 0.57 -4.62
N LYS A 39 -4.25 1.12 -3.70
CA LYS A 39 -4.55 2.55 -3.61
C LYS A 39 -3.83 3.11 -2.40
N LEU A 40 -2.92 4.03 -2.65
CA LEU A 40 -2.29 4.82 -1.60
C LEU A 40 -3.29 5.90 -1.16
N MET A 41 -3.48 6.02 0.14
CA MET A 41 -4.35 7.03 0.77
C MET A 41 -3.49 7.90 1.70
N GLY A 42 -3.99 9.08 2.08
CA GLY A 42 -3.30 9.99 3.00
C GLY A 42 -2.38 11.04 2.35
N ALA A 43 -1.55 11.67 3.17
CA ALA A 43 -0.84 12.92 2.88
C ALA A 43 0.21 12.83 1.76
N CYS A 44 0.67 11.62 1.42
CA CYS A 44 1.64 11.39 0.35
C CYS A 44 1.07 11.66 -1.06
N GLY A 45 -0.25 11.84 -1.20
CA GLY A 45 -0.87 12.35 -2.44
C GLY A 45 -0.74 13.86 -2.66
N GLY A 46 -0.26 14.62 -1.65
CA GLY A 46 -0.22 16.09 -1.71
C GLY A 46 0.99 16.75 -1.06
N CYS A 47 1.95 15.99 -0.51
CA CYS A 47 3.14 16.57 0.08
C CYS A 47 4.20 16.83 -1.01
N PRO A 48 4.57 18.10 -1.32
CA PRO A 48 5.50 18.44 -2.40
C PRO A 48 6.93 17.91 -2.19
N MET A 49 7.21 17.27 -1.06
CA MET A 49 8.50 16.72 -0.71
C MET A 49 8.70 15.26 -1.19
N SER A 50 7.63 14.52 -1.53
CA SER A 50 7.74 13.13 -2.02
C SER A 50 8.09 13.01 -3.51
N GLN A 51 8.32 14.13 -4.21
CA GLN A 51 8.92 14.16 -5.55
C GLN A 51 10.45 14.30 -5.53
N MET A 52 11.10 14.37 -4.36
CA MET A 52 12.56 14.44 -4.29
C MET A 52 13.21 13.05 -4.16
N THR A 53 13.66 12.58 -5.33
CA THR A 53 14.73 11.60 -5.66
C THR A 53 14.66 10.19 -5.09
#